data_AF-A0A9W6TRX8-F1
#
_entry.id   AF-A0A9W6TRX8-F1
#
_cell.length_a   1.000
_cell.length_b   1.000
_cell.length_c   1.000
_cell.angle_alpha   90.00
_cell.angle_beta   90.00
_cell.angle_gamma   90.00
#
_symmetry.space_group_name_H-M   'P 1'
#
loop_
_entity.id
_entity.type
_entity.pdbx_description
1 polymer ?
#
loop_
_entity_poly.entity_id
_entity_poly.type
_entity_poly.pdbx_seq_one_letter_code
_entity_poly.pdbx_strand_id
1 'polypeptide(L)'
;MNWGEDYMKEVFGPDAKAAAQALVAEIEESLKALLLTESWLDKVTYDAAVEKLNKVRNYIGGPDKVQPLPFELQSDAFFNNVKSLMQLAAAGTIQAVNQPPPFYSADHFPAAANFARIGMVMGHELSHGFDDQGRNYDSNGALRSWWTPSVSAEFTEKAQCLAAQYSTFPVVSIEDGHVFGTVNGNLTLGENIADNGGIRLAYEAYHLWKSTFAPPPIEPPASPPAVVPEQSPEPAQT
;
A
#
# COMPACT_ATOMS: atom_id res chain seq x y z
N MET A 1 -8.20 4.92 -27.34
CA MET A 1 -8.65 3.84 -26.43
C MET A 1 -7.82 3.96 -25.16
N ASN A 2 -8.46 4.27 -24.05
CA ASN A 2 -7.80 4.60 -22.78
C ASN A 2 -7.85 3.38 -21.86
N TRP A 3 -6.95 2.44 -22.12
CA TRP A 3 -6.92 1.14 -21.43
C TRP A 3 -6.89 1.26 -19.90
N GLY A 4 -6.28 2.32 -19.36
CA GLY A 4 -6.26 2.57 -17.92
C GLY A 4 -7.64 2.95 -17.35
N GLU A 5 -8.38 3.81 -18.04
CA GLU A 5 -9.73 4.21 -17.59
C GLU A 5 -10.74 3.08 -17.76
N ASP A 6 -10.67 2.34 -18.86
CA ASP A 6 -11.56 1.20 -19.12
C ASP A 6 -11.27 0.05 -18.13
N TYR A 7 -10.00 -0.24 -17.84
CA TYR A 7 -9.61 -1.20 -16.79
C TYR A 7 -10.11 -0.77 -15.41
N MET A 8 -9.91 0.50 -15.03
CA MET A 8 -10.35 1.00 -13.71
C MET A 8 -11.87 0.92 -13.54
N LYS A 9 -12.66 1.17 -14.60
CA LYS A 9 -14.12 0.99 -14.57
C LYS A 9 -14.53 -0.47 -14.34
N GLU A 10 -13.76 -1.41 -14.87
CA GLU A 10 -14.06 -2.84 -14.76
C GLU A 10 -13.61 -3.46 -13.43
N VAL A 11 -12.47 -3.02 -12.86
CA VAL A 11 -11.85 -3.71 -11.71
C VAL A 11 -11.77 -2.89 -10.42
N PHE A 12 -11.95 -1.57 -10.46
CA PHE A 12 -11.76 -0.69 -9.31
C PHE A 12 -12.85 0.38 -9.22
N GLY A 13 -14.03 -0.08 -8.79
CA GLY A 13 -15.21 0.76 -8.60
C GLY A 13 -15.10 1.77 -7.44
N PRO A 14 -16.11 2.64 -7.29
CA PRO A 14 -16.12 3.71 -6.28
C PRO A 14 -16.02 3.16 -4.84
N ASP A 15 -16.65 2.03 -4.54
CA ASP A 15 -16.61 1.42 -3.21
C ASP A 15 -15.21 0.91 -2.86
N ALA A 16 -14.51 0.28 -3.82
CA ALA A 16 -13.12 -0.14 -3.65
C ALA A 16 -12.17 1.05 -3.46
N LYS A 17 -12.41 2.16 -4.18
CA LYS A 17 -11.65 3.41 -3.99
C LYS A 17 -11.87 3.99 -2.59
N ALA A 18 -13.12 4.08 -2.15
CA ALA A 18 -13.47 4.62 -0.83
C ALA A 18 -12.87 3.77 0.30
N ALA A 19 -12.93 2.44 0.16
CA ALA A 19 -12.42 1.54 1.19
C ALA A 19 -10.89 1.50 1.23
N ALA A 20 -10.21 1.63 0.08
CA ALA A 20 -8.76 1.86 0.03
C ALA A 20 -8.36 3.21 0.67
N GLN A 21 -9.14 4.27 0.46
CA GLN A 21 -8.92 5.57 1.11
C GLN A 21 -9.07 5.49 2.64
N ALA A 22 -10.07 4.75 3.12
CA ALA A 22 -10.24 4.52 4.56
C ALA A 22 -9.03 3.79 5.15
N LEU A 23 -8.56 2.73 4.48
CA LEU A 23 -7.39 1.98 4.92
C LEU A 23 -6.11 2.85 4.97
N VAL A 24 -5.90 3.73 3.98
CA VAL A 24 -4.79 4.68 4.01
C VAL A 24 -4.88 5.58 5.24
N ALA A 25 -6.05 6.13 5.54
CA ALA A 25 -6.25 6.98 6.71
C ALA A 25 -5.96 6.23 8.03
N GLU A 26 -6.33 4.95 8.11
CA GLU A 26 -6.04 4.09 9.27
C GLU A 26 -4.53 3.84 9.46
N ILE A 27 -3.79 3.66 8.36
CA ILE A 27 -2.33 3.49 8.37
C ILE A 27 -1.62 4.79 8.75
N GLU A 28 -2.08 5.94 8.23
CA GLU A 28 -1.51 7.25 8.61
C GLU A 28 -1.75 7.57 10.08
N GLU A 29 -2.95 7.29 10.60
CA GLU A 29 -3.26 7.50 12.02
C GLU A 29 -2.46 6.53 12.91
N SER A 30 -2.24 5.29 12.47
CA SER A 30 -1.41 4.34 13.22
C SER A 30 0.04 4.81 13.31
N LEU A 31 0.61 5.38 12.24
CA LEU A 31 1.95 5.99 12.27
C LEU A 31 1.99 7.16 13.26
N LYS A 32 1.01 8.06 13.20
CA LYS A 32 0.95 9.22 14.10
C LYS A 32 0.84 8.80 15.58
N ALA A 33 0.04 7.79 15.88
CA ALA A 33 -0.10 7.22 17.21
C ALA A 33 1.21 6.58 17.68
N LEU A 34 1.89 5.84 16.81
CA LEU A 34 3.18 5.23 17.10
C LEU A 34 4.24 6.26 17.43
N LEU A 35 4.41 7.28 16.57
CA LEU A 35 5.41 8.34 16.76
C LEU A 35 5.26 9.06 18.11
N LEU A 36 4.03 9.15 18.65
CA LEU A 36 3.77 9.78 19.94
C LEU A 36 4.29 8.96 21.13
N THR A 37 4.43 7.65 20.95
CA THR A 37 4.80 6.70 22.03
C THR A 37 6.27 6.29 22.00
N GLU A 38 6.98 6.57 20.91
CA GLU A 38 8.40 6.24 20.75
C GLU A 38 9.27 7.10 21.67
N SER A 39 9.88 6.48 22.68
CA SER A 39 10.64 7.18 23.73
C SER A 39 11.91 7.88 23.23
N TRP A 40 12.38 7.54 22.04
CA TRP A 40 13.56 8.13 21.42
C TRP A 40 13.25 9.36 20.55
N LEU A 41 11.97 9.64 20.30
CA LEU A 41 11.55 10.84 19.59
C LEU A 41 11.29 11.97 20.57
N ASP A 42 11.92 13.12 20.33
CA ASP A 42 11.55 14.34 21.03
C ASP A 42 10.33 15.00 20.38
N LYS A 43 9.67 15.88 21.15
CA LYS A 43 8.46 16.56 20.69
C LYS A 43 8.70 17.40 19.42
N VAL A 44 9.88 18.01 19.29
CA VAL A 44 10.20 18.86 18.14
C VAL A 44 10.21 18.03 16.85
N THR A 45 10.85 16.88 16.89
CA THR A 45 10.93 15.96 15.75
C THR A 45 9.60 15.27 15.50
N TYR A 46 8.85 14.93 16.55
CA TYR A 46 7.46 14.45 16.43
C TYR A 46 6.57 15.45 15.69
N ASP A 47 6.53 16.72 16.13
CA ASP A 47 5.68 17.75 15.51
C ASP A 47 6.03 17.93 14.02
N ALA A 48 7.32 17.91 13.68
CA ALA A 48 7.79 17.99 12.30
C ALA A 48 7.46 16.73 11.47
N ALA A 49 7.53 15.54 12.07
CA ALA A 49 7.13 14.30 11.42
C ALA A 49 5.63 14.27 11.12
N VAL A 50 4.81 14.76 12.05
CA VAL A 50 3.37 14.93 11.85
C VAL A 50 3.07 15.98 10.76
N GLU A 51 3.83 17.08 10.71
CA GLU A 51 3.70 18.05 9.61
C GLU A 51 4.00 17.42 8.25
N LYS A 52 5.05 16.60 8.16
CA LYS A 52 5.39 15.85 6.95
C LYS A 52 4.29 14.87 6.56
N LEU A 53 3.81 14.08 7.53
CA LEU A 53 2.71 13.13 7.33
C LEU A 53 1.46 13.81 6.76
N ASN A 54 1.05 14.95 7.32
CA ASN A 54 -0.13 15.69 6.87
C ASN A 54 -0.01 16.26 5.44
N LYS A 55 1.19 16.27 4.85
CA LYS A 55 1.45 16.72 3.47
C LYS A 55 1.71 15.55 2.50
N VAL A 56 1.71 14.31 2.98
CA VAL A 56 1.77 13.13 2.12
C VAL A 56 0.56 13.15 1.18
N ARG A 57 0.82 12.87 -0.11
CA ARG A 57 -0.22 12.80 -1.13
C ARG A 57 -0.39 11.36 -1.58
N ASN A 58 -1.55 10.79 -1.28
CA ASN A 58 -1.89 9.43 -1.65
C ASN A 58 -2.61 9.41 -2.99
N TYR A 59 -2.04 8.72 -3.97
CA TYR A 59 -2.67 8.47 -5.26
C TYR A 59 -3.22 7.04 -5.26
N ILE A 60 -4.55 6.90 -5.21
CA ILE A 60 -5.23 5.61 -5.10
C ILE A 60 -5.98 5.32 -6.40
N GLY A 61 -5.56 4.26 -7.10
CA GLY A 61 -6.08 3.89 -8.41
C GLY A 61 -5.34 4.60 -9.55
N GLY A 62 -6.09 5.20 -10.48
CA GLY A 62 -5.57 6.00 -11.59
C GLY A 62 -5.83 7.50 -11.41
N PRO A 63 -5.23 8.36 -12.26
CA PRO A 63 -5.48 9.80 -12.18
C PRO A 63 -6.97 10.11 -12.43
N ASP A 64 -7.54 11.04 -11.66
CA ASP A 64 -8.96 11.43 -11.80
C ASP A 64 -9.30 11.97 -13.21
N LYS A 65 -8.28 12.40 -13.95
CA LYS A 65 -8.36 12.77 -15.37
C LYS A 65 -7.14 12.22 -16.10
N VAL A 66 -7.36 11.33 -17.06
CA VAL A 66 -6.31 10.91 -17.99
C VAL A 66 -6.23 11.96 -19.09
N GLN A 67 -5.06 12.58 -19.28
CA GLN A 67 -4.86 13.48 -20.40
C GLN A 67 -4.79 12.69 -21.71
N PRO A 68 -5.48 13.12 -22.78
CA PRO A 68 -5.38 12.46 -24.08
C PRO A 68 -3.94 12.58 -24.60
N LEU A 69 -3.50 11.56 -25.35
CA LEU A 69 -2.20 11.63 -26.02
C LEU A 69 -2.17 12.86 -26.93
N PRO A 70 -1.05 13.60 -26.99
CA PRO A 70 -0.92 14.76 -27.87
C PRO A 70 -0.79 14.37 -29.35
N PHE A 71 -0.91 13.09 -29.68
CA PHE A 71 -0.84 12.51 -31.01
C PHE A 71 -1.81 11.34 -31.14
N GLU A 72 -2.24 11.06 -32.38
CA GLU A 72 -3.06 9.90 -32.69
C GLU A 72 -2.21 8.67 -32.99
N LEU A 73 -2.57 7.53 -32.42
CA LEU A 73 -1.95 6.24 -32.73
C LEU A 73 -2.51 5.71 -34.05
N GLN A 74 -1.63 5.38 -34.99
CA GLN A 74 -2.03 4.79 -36.27
C GLN A 74 -1.87 3.26 -36.19
N SER A 75 -2.89 2.50 -36.60
CA SER A 75 -2.91 1.04 -36.44
C SER A 75 -1.85 0.30 -37.26
N ASP A 76 -1.29 0.94 -38.29
CA ASP A 76 -0.28 0.39 -39.19
C ASP A 76 1.14 0.95 -38.97
N ALA A 77 1.33 1.86 -37.99
CA ALA A 77 2.59 2.60 -37.80
C ALA A 77 3.26 2.30 -36.45
N PHE A 78 3.45 1.02 -36.11
CA PHE A 78 4.00 0.57 -34.82
C PHE A 78 5.26 1.31 -34.38
N PHE A 79 6.27 1.41 -35.25
CA PHE A 79 7.55 2.05 -34.92
C PHE A 79 7.39 3.55 -34.61
N ASN A 80 6.54 4.26 -35.37
CA ASN A 80 6.30 5.68 -35.17
C ASN A 80 5.48 5.96 -33.90
N ASN A 81 4.53 5.09 -33.59
CA ASN A 81 3.78 5.13 -32.33
C ASN A 81 4.72 4.95 -31.12
N VAL A 82 5.59 3.93 -31.15
CA VAL A 82 6.56 3.67 -30.09
C VAL A 82 7.54 4.84 -29.92
N LYS A 83 8.05 5.39 -31.03
CA LYS A 83 8.93 6.57 -31.00
C LYS A 83 8.24 7.77 -30.36
N SER A 84 6.98 8.03 -30.71
CA SER A 84 6.20 9.15 -30.17
C SER A 84 5.91 8.97 -28.67
N LEU A 85 5.62 7.73 -28.25
CA LEU A 85 5.46 7.37 -26.83
C LEU A 85 6.77 7.50 -26.05
N MET A 86 7.90 7.08 -26.62
CA MET A 86 9.22 7.24 -26.00
C MET A 86 9.62 8.72 -25.87
N GLN A 87 9.30 9.55 -26.87
CA GLN A 87 9.52 10.98 -26.81
C GLN A 87 8.62 11.66 -25.77
N LEU A 88 7.38 11.20 -25.62
CA LEU A 88 6.47 11.64 -24.56
C LEU A 88 6.95 11.22 -23.17
N ALA A 89 7.39 9.98 -23.01
CA ALA A 89 7.94 9.45 -21.75
C ALA A 89 9.25 10.17 -21.35
N ALA A 90 10.10 10.50 -22.33
CA ALA A 90 11.32 11.27 -22.10
C ALA A 90 11.05 12.73 -21.68
N ALA A 91 9.87 13.28 -21.99
CA ALA A 91 9.43 14.61 -21.59
C ALA A 91 8.72 14.65 -20.21
N GLY A 92 8.45 13.49 -19.61
CA GLY A 92 7.70 13.37 -18.36
C GLY A 92 8.17 12.19 -17.53
N THR A 93 9.32 12.30 -16.88
CA THR A 93 9.71 11.37 -15.82
C THR A 93 9.01 11.73 -14.52
N ILE A 94 7.93 11.01 -14.18
CA ILE A 94 7.71 10.34 -12.88
C ILE A 94 6.85 9.09 -13.13
N GLN A 95 7.48 7.93 -12.95
CA GLN A 95 7.00 6.66 -12.38
C GLN A 95 5.58 6.15 -12.72
N ALA A 96 5.51 5.04 -13.45
CA ALA A 96 4.64 3.89 -13.16
C ALA A 96 4.86 2.81 -14.25
N VAL A 97 4.92 1.53 -13.83
CA VAL A 97 4.33 0.33 -14.48
C VAL A 97 5.09 -0.92 -13.99
N ASN A 98 4.43 -1.71 -13.15
CA ASN A 98 4.29 -3.17 -13.34
C ASN A 98 3.20 -3.73 -12.39
N GLN A 99 2.35 -4.59 -12.95
CA GLN A 99 1.12 -5.14 -12.35
C GLN A 99 1.37 -6.32 -11.42
N PRO A 100 0.57 -6.47 -10.35
CA PRO A 100 0.11 -7.80 -9.92
C PRO A 100 -1.43 -7.86 -9.59
N PRO A 101 -2.04 -9.06 -9.44
CA PRO A 101 -3.50 -9.30 -9.31
C PRO A 101 -4.12 -8.69 -8.02
N PRO A 102 -5.46 -8.62 -7.82
CA PRO A 102 -6.05 -7.68 -6.86
C PRO A 102 -5.54 -7.89 -5.43
N PHE A 103 -4.83 -6.87 -4.93
CA PHE A 103 -4.24 -6.83 -3.59
C PHE A 103 -5.25 -6.49 -2.49
N TYR A 104 -6.40 -5.95 -2.87
CA TYR A 104 -7.47 -5.52 -1.98
C TYR A 104 -8.82 -6.02 -2.48
N SER A 105 -9.65 -6.52 -1.57
CA SER A 105 -11.08 -6.74 -1.81
C SER A 105 -11.83 -6.64 -0.50
N ALA A 106 -12.67 -5.61 -0.38
CA ALA A 106 -13.51 -5.40 0.80
C ALA A 106 -14.51 -6.55 1.01
N ASP A 107 -15.01 -7.14 -0.08
CA ASP A 107 -16.06 -8.15 -0.04
C ASP A 107 -15.51 -9.60 -0.01
N HIS A 108 -14.26 -9.81 -0.43
CA HIS A 108 -13.71 -11.16 -0.62
C HIS A 108 -12.63 -11.54 0.41
N PHE A 109 -12.05 -10.57 1.12
CA PHE A 109 -11.02 -10.84 2.13
C PHE A 109 -11.47 -10.34 3.51
N PRO A 110 -11.25 -11.13 4.59
CA PRO A 110 -11.39 -10.61 5.94
C PRO A 110 -10.51 -9.38 6.16
N ALA A 111 -10.97 -8.41 6.97
CA ALA A 111 -10.24 -7.16 7.23
C ALA A 111 -8.76 -7.39 7.58
N ALA A 112 -8.46 -8.38 8.44
CA ALA A 112 -7.09 -8.75 8.81
C ALA A 112 -6.19 -9.07 7.59
N ALA A 113 -6.73 -9.72 6.56
CA ALA A 113 -6.00 -10.03 5.33
C ALA A 113 -5.79 -8.78 4.46
N ASN A 114 -6.73 -7.83 4.46
CA ASN A 114 -6.55 -6.55 3.77
C ASN A 114 -5.46 -5.69 4.44
N PHE A 115 -5.43 -5.60 5.77
CA PHE A 115 -4.34 -4.93 6.49
C PHE A 115 -2.98 -5.62 6.23
N ALA A 116 -2.91 -6.94 6.36
CA ALA A 116 -1.65 -7.66 6.18
C ALA A 116 -1.08 -7.60 4.75
N ARG A 117 -1.95 -7.44 3.73
CA ARG A 117 -1.53 -7.34 2.32
C ARG A 117 -1.32 -5.90 1.92
N ILE A 118 -2.42 -5.17 1.66
CA ILE A 118 -2.33 -3.82 1.10
C ILE A 118 -2.00 -2.78 2.19
N GLY A 119 -2.43 -2.99 3.44
CA GLY A 119 -2.04 -2.11 4.55
C GLY A 119 -0.53 -2.14 4.81
N MET A 120 0.11 -3.32 4.67
CA MET A 120 1.57 -3.44 4.76
C MET A 120 2.27 -2.67 3.63
N VAL A 121 1.79 -2.80 2.39
CA VAL A 121 2.34 -2.04 1.25
C VAL A 121 2.15 -0.53 1.47
N MET A 122 0.96 -0.10 1.88
CA MET A 122 0.70 1.32 2.20
C MET A 122 1.63 1.82 3.31
N GLY A 123 1.82 1.03 4.37
CA GLY A 123 2.74 1.36 5.44
C GLY A 123 4.21 1.36 5.02
N HIS A 124 4.59 0.49 4.08
CA HIS A 124 5.93 0.43 3.48
C HIS A 124 6.21 1.73 2.72
N GLU A 125 5.32 2.12 1.79
CA GLU A 125 5.45 3.38 1.05
C GLU A 125 5.46 4.61 1.96
N LEU A 126 4.65 4.59 3.03
CA LEU A 126 4.64 5.68 4.01
C LEU A 126 5.97 5.73 4.79
N SER A 127 6.54 4.58 5.12
CA SER A 127 7.80 4.46 5.85
C SER A 127 9.00 4.95 5.03
N HIS A 128 8.95 4.89 3.70
CA HIS A 128 9.97 5.54 2.84
C HIS A 128 10.08 7.04 3.06
N GLY A 129 9.00 7.71 3.53
CA GLY A 129 9.07 9.10 3.96
C GLY A 129 10.02 9.33 5.15
N PHE A 130 10.39 8.28 5.89
CA PHE A 130 11.14 8.37 7.14
C PHE A 130 12.33 7.39 7.22
N ASP A 131 12.66 6.70 6.12
CA ASP A 131 13.83 5.83 6.03
C ASP A 131 15.16 6.62 6.03
N ASP A 132 16.28 5.92 5.85
CA ASP A 132 17.62 6.51 5.92
C ASP A 132 17.85 7.63 4.88
N GLN A 133 17.08 7.65 3.79
CA GLN A 133 17.14 8.68 2.76
C GLN A 133 15.99 9.68 2.87
N GLY A 134 14.75 9.19 2.95
CA GLY A 134 13.54 9.98 3.00
C GLY A 134 13.47 10.92 4.20
N ARG A 135 14.06 10.52 5.34
CA ARG A 135 14.17 11.40 6.52
C ARG A 135 14.89 12.71 6.25
N ASN A 136 15.71 12.81 5.18
CA ASN A 136 16.47 14.02 4.87
C ASN A 136 15.63 15.07 4.10
N TYR A 137 14.39 14.72 3.73
CA TYR A 137 13.46 15.63 3.06
C TYR A 137 12.40 16.12 4.04
N ASP A 138 12.16 17.43 4.10
CA ASP A 138 11.12 18.00 4.96
C ASP A 138 9.70 17.77 4.40
N SER A 139 8.70 18.36 5.05
CA SER A 139 7.29 18.30 4.67
C SER A 139 6.99 18.88 3.26
N ASN A 140 7.89 19.67 2.69
CA ASN A 140 7.77 20.25 1.35
C ASN A 140 8.62 19.51 0.30
N GLY A 141 9.28 18.42 0.68
CA GLY A 141 10.19 17.68 -0.20
C GLY A 141 11.55 18.38 -0.39
N ALA A 142 11.94 19.30 0.49
CA ALA A 142 13.23 19.97 0.42
C ALA A 142 14.29 19.22 1.25
N LEU A 143 15.46 18.97 0.67
CA LEU A 143 16.59 18.35 1.36
C LEU A 143 17.13 19.28 2.45
N ARG A 144 16.90 18.94 3.72
CA ARG A 144 17.40 19.68 4.89
C ARG A 144 17.39 18.81 6.14
N SER A 145 18.22 19.14 7.12
CA SER A 145 18.10 18.53 8.44
C SER A 145 16.95 19.17 9.22
N TRP A 146 15.96 18.37 9.60
CA TRP A 146 14.80 18.79 10.41
C TRP A 146 14.62 17.93 11.67
N TRP A 147 15.51 16.97 11.91
CA TRP A 147 15.57 16.19 13.14
C TRP A 147 16.58 16.81 14.09
N THR A 148 16.33 16.68 15.38
CA THR A 148 17.36 17.06 16.36
C THR A 148 18.57 16.12 16.26
N PRO A 149 19.76 16.55 16.72
CA PRO A 149 20.95 15.71 16.68
C PRO A 149 20.80 14.40 17.47
N SER A 150 20.11 14.42 18.60
CA SER A 150 19.86 13.23 19.43
C SER A 150 18.99 12.20 18.70
N VAL A 151 17.87 12.65 18.12
CA VAL A 151 16.98 11.78 17.35
C VAL A 151 17.70 11.23 16.11
N SER A 152 18.51 12.08 15.46
CA SER A 152 19.30 11.66 14.30
C SER A 152 20.29 10.56 14.64
N ALA A 153 20.97 10.67 15.78
CA ALA A 153 21.96 9.69 16.24
C ALA A 153 21.28 8.36 16.62
N GLU A 154 20.20 8.41 17.39
CA GLU A 154 19.47 7.20 17.79
C GLU A 154 18.90 6.46 16.56
N PHE A 155 18.33 7.18 15.61
CA PHE A 155 17.86 6.56 14.38
C PHE A 155 18.97 5.83 13.64
N THR A 156 20.13 6.45 13.50
CA THR A 156 21.28 5.82 12.84
C THR A 156 21.69 4.53 13.56
N GLU A 157 21.67 4.51 14.89
CA GLU A 157 21.94 3.31 15.68
C GLU A 157 20.89 2.21 15.42
N LYS A 158 19.60 2.55 15.46
CA LYS A 158 18.52 1.59 15.19
C LYS A 158 18.54 1.06 13.76
N ALA A 159 18.77 1.93 12.78
CA ALA A 159 18.91 1.57 11.37
C ALA A 159 20.11 0.64 11.16
N GLN A 160 21.24 0.92 11.83
CA GLN A 160 22.41 0.05 11.75
C GLN A 160 22.16 -1.34 12.34
N CYS A 161 21.29 -1.46 13.36
CA CYS A 161 20.85 -2.75 13.88
C CYS A 161 20.14 -3.58 12.80
N LEU A 162 19.21 -2.97 12.03
CA LEU A 162 18.56 -3.63 10.90
C LEU A 162 19.56 -4.01 9.81
N ALA A 163 20.47 -3.09 9.43
CA ALA A 163 21.51 -3.40 8.45
C ALA A 163 22.37 -4.60 8.91
N ALA A 164 22.75 -4.65 10.19
CA ALA A 164 23.52 -5.74 10.76
C ALA A 164 22.74 -7.05 10.74
N GLN A 165 21.46 -7.03 11.14
CA GLN A 165 20.59 -8.21 11.10
C GLN A 165 20.49 -8.78 9.68
N TYR A 166 20.13 -7.95 8.70
CA TYR A 166 19.94 -8.41 7.33
C TYR A 166 21.24 -8.90 6.69
N SER A 167 22.38 -8.35 7.11
CA SER A 167 23.70 -8.82 6.66
C SER A 167 24.04 -10.25 7.08
N THR A 168 23.25 -10.87 7.96
CA THR A 168 23.41 -12.28 8.36
C THR A 168 22.66 -13.25 7.46
N PHE A 169 21.76 -12.78 6.59
CA PHE A 169 20.93 -13.66 5.78
C PHE A 169 21.68 -14.19 4.55
N PRO A 170 21.81 -15.51 4.38
CA PRO A 170 22.45 -16.08 3.20
C PRO A 170 21.55 -15.94 1.97
N VAL A 171 22.16 -15.63 0.83
CA VAL A 171 21.50 -15.67 -0.48
C VAL A 171 21.71 -17.07 -1.05
N VAL A 172 20.64 -17.84 -1.12
CA VAL A 172 20.67 -19.26 -1.49
C VAL A 172 19.85 -19.50 -2.76
N SER A 173 20.44 -20.20 -3.71
CA SER A 173 19.74 -20.73 -4.90
C SER A 173 18.65 -21.71 -4.50
N ILE A 174 17.45 -21.53 -5.05
CA ILE A 174 16.33 -22.47 -4.84
C ILE A 174 16.43 -23.73 -5.70
N GLU A 175 17.30 -23.74 -6.72
CA GLU A 175 17.45 -24.88 -7.64
C GLU A 175 18.40 -25.94 -7.10
N ASP A 176 19.53 -25.51 -6.54
CA ASP A 176 20.65 -26.39 -6.15
C ASP A 176 21.21 -26.11 -4.75
N GLY A 177 20.66 -25.13 -4.02
CA GLY A 177 21.10 -24.79 -2.67
C GLY A 177 22.44 -24.06 -2.61
N HIS A 178 23.00 -23.63 -3.75
CA HIS A 178 24.24 -22.87 -3.77
C HIS A 178 24.12 -21.53 -3.01
N VAL A 179 25.12 -21.20 -2.19
CA VAL A 179 25.16 -19.96 -1.41
C VAL A 179 26.03 -18.92 -2.13
N PHE A 180 25.41 -17.84 -2.60
CA PHE A 180 26.09 -16.75 -3.33
C PHE A 180 26.78 -15.73 -2.41
N GLY A 181 26.51 -15.79 -1.11
CA GLY A 181 26.99 -14.85 -0.11
C GLY A 181 25.90 -14.51 0.89
N THR A 182 25.98 -13.34 1.51
CA THR A 182 24.92 -12.78 2.36
C THR A 182 24.33 -11.52 1.73
N VAL A 183 23.11 -11.17 2.14
CA VAL A 183 22.49 -9.89 1.80
C VAL A 183 23.42 -8.76 2.24
N ASN A 184 23.54 -7.70 1.43
CA ASN A 184 24.21 -6.49 1.87
C ASN A 184 23.20 -5.60 2.61
N GLY A 185 23.14 -5.71 3.93
CA GLY A 185 22.12 -5.02 4.73
C GLY A 185 22.25 -3.50 4.75
N ASN A 186 23.42 -2.93 4.42
CA ASN A 186 23.55 -1.49 4.21
C ASN A 186 22.96 -1.06 2.86
N LEU A 187 23.09 -1.90 1.82
CA LEU A 187 22.52 -1.61 0.50
C LEU A 187 21.00 -1.70 0.52
N THR A 188 20.43 -2.66 1.25
CA THR A 188 18.97 -2.85 1.32
C THR A 188 18.31 -2.08 2.47
N LEU A 189 19.05 -1.22 3.17
CA LEU A 189 18.62 -0.63 4.44
C LEU A 189 17.28 0.12 4.34
N GLY A 190 17.11 0.98 3.33
CA GLY A 190 15.86 1.73 3.15
C GLY A 190 14.63 0.83 3.00
N GLU A 191 14.74 -0.19 2.14
CA GLU A 191 13.70 -1.20 1.95
C GLU A 191 13.46 -2.02 3.22
N ASN A 192 14.51 -2.41 3.94
CA ASN A 192 14.39 -3.15 5.20
C ASN A 192 13.64 -2.31 6.26
N ILE A 193 13.94 -1.01 6.35
CA ILE A 193 13.23 -0.07 7.24
C ILE A 193 11.77 0.01 6.83
N ALA A 194 11.50 0.17 5.52
CA ALA A 194 10.16 0.28 4.98
C ALA A 194 9.32 -0.99 5.22
N ASP A 195 9.88 -2.18 5.04
CA ASP A 195 9.20 -3.45 5.31
C ASP A 195 8.85 -3.63 6.79
N ASN A 196 9.82 -3.37 7.69
CA ASN A 196 9.59 -3.51 9.14
C ASN A 196 8.63 -2.43 9.65
N GLY A 197 8.71 -1.21 9.12
CA GLY A 197 7.75 -0.14 9.37
C GLY A 197 6.36 -0.51 8.88
N GLY A 198 6.25 -0.92 7.62
CA GLY A 198 4.98 -1.25 6.96
C GLY A 198 4.20 -2.35 7.65
N ILE A 199 4.86 -3.45 8.02
CA ILE A 199 4.18 -4.54 8.74
C ILE A 199 3.73 -4.11 10.14
N ARG A 200 4.53 -3.30 10.85
CA ARG A 200 4.16 -2.76 12.17
C ARG A 200 2.96 -1.82 12.05
N LEU A 201 3.00 -0.89 11.10
CA LEU A 201 1.91 0.06 10.85
C LEU A 201 0.60 -0.63 10.50
N ALA A 202 0.65 -1.66 9.65
CA ALA A 202 -0.52 -2.45 9.27
C ALA A 202 -1.12 -3.21 10.46
N TYR A 203 -0.26 -3.77 11.33
CA TYR A 203 -0.69 -4.45 12.53
C TYR A 203 -1.37 -3.50 13.53
N GLU A 204 -0.76 -2.34 13.80
CA GLU A 204 -1.34 -1.33 14.69
C GLU A 204 -2.65 -0.76 14.14
N ALA A 205 -2.71 -0.49 12.82
CA ALA A 205 -3.93 0.00 12.18
C ALA A 205 -5.07 -1.03 12.26
N TYR A 206 -4.78 -2.32 12.10
CA TYR A 206 -5.77 -3.38 12.28
C TYR A 206 -6.32 -3.43 13.71
N HIS A 207 -5.47 -3.27 14.74
CA HIS A 207 -5.92 -3.24 16.13
C HIS A 207 -6.76 -2.01 16.45
N LEU A 208 -6.35 -0.84 15.93
CA LEU A 208 -7.12 0.38 16.05
C LEU A 208 -8.50 0.21 15.42
N TRP A 209 -8.55 -0.25 14.16
CA TRP A 209 -9.79 -0.55 13.45
C TRP A 209 -10.68 -1.49 14.24
N LYS A 210 -10.12 -2.63 14.70
CA LYS A 210 -10.86 -3.65 15.47
C LYS A 210 -11.43 -3.09 16.78
N SER A 211 -10.72 -2.17 17.45
CA SER A 211 -11.19 -1.54 18.68
C SER A 211 -12.38 -0.60 18.47
N THR A 212 -12.49 -0.02 17.27
CA THR A 212 -13.55 0.90 16.86
C THR A 212 -14.67 0.24 16.05
N PHE A 213 -14.46 -1.00 15.60
CA PHE A 213 -15.39 -1.72 14.74
C PHE A 213 -16.61 -2.20 15.52
N ALA A 214 -17.78 -1.66 15.16
CA ALA A 214 -19.06 -2.20 15.59
C ALA A 214 -19.48 -3.32 14.60
N PRO A 215 -19.64 -4.58 15.05
CA PRO A 215 -20.10 -5.64 14.15
C PRO A 215 -21.51 -5.29 13.62
N PRO A 216 -21.82 -5.65 12.37
CA PRO A 216 -23.19 -5.51 11.88
C PRO A 216 -24.15 -6.26 12.81
N PRO A 217 -25.41 -5.78 12.96
CA PRO A 217 -26.41 -6.49 13.74
C PRO A 217 -26.47 -7.94 13.29
N ILE A 218 -26.50 -8.88 14.25
CA ILE A 218 -26.71 -10.29 13.94
C ILE A 218 -28.10 -10.39 13.29
N GLU A 219 -28.15 -10.59 11.99
CA GLU A 219 -29.41 -10.95 11.33
C GLU A 219 -29.83 -12.33 11.87
N PRO A 220 -31.08 -12.48 12.36
CA PRO A 220 -31.57 -13.79 12.73
C PRO A 220 -31.48 -14.72 11.51
N PRO A 221 -31.20 -16.02 11.72
CA PRO A 221 -31.12 -16.97 10.61
C PRO A 221 -32.38 -16.84 9.74
N ALA A 222 -32.17 -16.76 8.42
CA ALA A 222 -33.25 -16.67 7.47
C ALA A 222 -34.30 -17.74 7.81
N SER A 223 -35.57 -17.32 7.89
CA SER A 223 -36.66 -18.26 8.11
C SER A 223 -36.54 -19.37 7.07
N PRO A 224 -36.64 -20.66 7.46
CA PRO A 224 -36.57 -21.74 6.51
C PRO A 224 -37.58 -21.49 5.39
N PRO A 225 -37.24 -21.83 4.12
CA PRO A 225 -38.15 -21.64 3.01
C PRO A 225 -39.50 -22.28 3.35
N ALA A 226 -40.58 -21.54 3.08
CA ALA A 226 -41.93 -22.03 3.32
C ALA A 226 -42.08 -23.41 2.65
N VAL A 227 -42.51 -24.39 3.43
CA VAL A 227 -42.83 -25.73 2.92
C VAL A 227 -43.91 -25.54 1.86
N VAL A 228 -43.55 -25.77 0.60
CA VAL A 228 -44.51 -25.80 -0.50
C VAL A 228 -45.44 -26.98 -0.23
N PRO A 229 -46.77 -26.79 -0.11
CA PRO A 229 -47.69 -27.90 0.08
C PRO A 229 -47.55 -28.87 -1.10
N GLU A 230 -47.30 -30.14 -0.78
CA GLU A 230 -47.28 -31.22 -1.76
C GLU A 230 -48.62 -31.26 -2.50
N GLN A 231 -48.60 -31.00 -3.81
CA GLN A 231 -49.80 -31.08 -4.63
C GLN A 231 -50.29 -32.52 -4.63
N SER A 232 -51.52 -32.73 -4.14
CA SER A 232 -52.18 -34.03 -4.17
C SER A 232 -52.34 -34.50 -5.63
N PRO A 233 -52.15 -35.80 -5.92
CA PRO A 233 -52.11 -36.29 -7.29
C PRO A 233 -53.46 -36.17 -7.99
N GLU A 234 -53.40 -35.77 -9.26
CA GLU A 234 -54.56 -35.65 -10.16
C GLU A 234 -55.12 -37.06 -10.47
N PRO A 235 -56.45 -37.26 -10.41
CA PRO A 235 -57.05 -38.57 -10.69
C PRO A 235 -56.94 -38.91 -12.18
N ALA A 236 -56.50 -40.15 -12.46
CA ALA A 236 -56.43 -40.70 -13.81
C ALA A 236 -57.82 -40.67 -14.47
N GLN A 237 -57.90 -40.04 -15.64
CA GLN A 237 -59.08 -40.08 -16.49
C GLN A 237 -59.23 -41.49 -17.09
N THR A 238 -60.40 -42.08 -16.89
CA THR A 238 -60.85 -43.38 -17.42
C THR A 238 -61.14 -43.34 -18.92
#